data_AF-A0A401XIB4-F1
#
_entry.id   AF-A0A401XIB4-F1
#
_cell.length_a   1.000
_cell.length_b   1.000
_cell.length_c   1.000
_cell.angle_alpha   90.00
_cell.angle_beta   90.00
_cell.angle_gamma   90.00
#
_symmetry.space_group_name_H-M   'P 1'
#
loop_
_entity.id
_entity.type
_entity.pdbx_description
1 polymer ?
#
loop_
_entity_poly.entity_id
_entity_poly.type
_entity_poly.pdbx_seq_one_letter_code
_entity_poly.pdbx_strand_id
1 'polypeptide(L)'
;MRSKSLLYLSAIIVGLTTCKKGTFVENQPPKTQLFLDEINRVGENRLNSTVFLSWIGTDADGYVVGYEFSIDNQNWFYTTRTDSVFRFSITAGKDTDDINFWIRAIDNLGAKDPNPAYLKIPLRNTPPVAVFDETALPADTVIVAATFRWRATDADGDNTITKVEIRANDGDWIELPRNSNLFTVVLKKPFQSGTHQADIFIDNQRTPLPKGLDKIHYNQPNVLYIRAFDIANSVSQLDTSDVFVMVPASNDFLIIAGQPSNIWDVYKPIFDQITPNGFDFIDLIRNQGKYRPKFWNPTFRHIISQYQKIFVFTDPTNYQNPVSGQSASLLVFMAPAMAEYNNLGGKSLITTTLTANADISAFSIAYPIDGLVVSGGQARLTPDSAIYSVQGTPILYPSIKPQFVLTGLVPIVRSPDSEPFYRAQITRLQGWQGDNLVGVRRKNGQGNVQQVFFGINLHHFAQDGTNLQVLLNQIINNDFNW
;
A
#
# COMPACT_ATOMS: atom_id res chain seq x y z
N MET A 1 -101.45 6.46 65.23
CA MET A 1 -102.34 7.15 66.19
C MET A 1 -101.51 8.13 67.00
N ARG A 2 -101.86 9.44 66.95
CA ARG A 2 -101.40 10.59 67.79
C ARG A 2 -99.90 10.94 67.74
N SER A 3 -99.44 11.97 67.02
CA SER A 3 -99.62 13.44 67.08
C SER A 3 -98.66 14.18 68.04
N LYS A 4 -98.18 15.34 67.55
CA LYS A 4 -97.72 16.58 68.23
C LYS A 4 -96.21 16.95 68.20
N SER A 5 -95.94 18.06 67.47
CA SER A 5 -95.45 19.36 68.00
C SER A 5 -93.97 19.78 67.93
N LEU A 6 -93.79 21.04 67.47
CA LEU A 6 -92.83 22.12 67.86
C LEU A 6 -91.33 21.93 67.52
N LEU A 7 -90.65 22.79 66.74
CA LEU A 7 -90.34 24.24 66.75
C LEU A 7 -88.85 24.49 67.15
N TYR A 8 -88.09 25.04 66.19
CA TYR A 8 -87.15 26.17 66.29
C TYR A 8 -85.66 26.01 66.69
N LEU A 9 -84.85 26.39 65.68
CA LEU A 9 -83.82 27.45 65.67
C LEU A 9 -82.32 27.09 65.81
N SER A 10 -81.62 27.34 64.69
CA SER A 10 -80.30 27.98 64.52
C SER A 10 -79.05 27.34 65.14
N ALA A 11 -78.09 27.00 64.27
CA ALA A 11 -76.95 27.88 63.97
C ALA A 11 -76.12 27.33 62.80
N ILE A 12 -75.86 28.19 61.81
CA ILE A 12 -74.91 27.97 60.73
C ILE A 12 -73.50 28.22 61.29
N ILE A 13 -72.60 27.25 61.16
CA ILE A 13 -71.15 27.52 61.05
C ILE A 13 -70.60 26.65 59.91
N VAL A 14 -70.10 27.35 58.90
CA VAL A 14 -69.38 26.82 57.73
C VAL A 14 -68.04 26.25 58.19
N GLY A 15 -67.83 24.95 57.97
CA GLY A 15 -66.55 24.27 58.16
C GLY A 15 -66.02 23.81 56.81
N LEU A 16 -64.93 24.44 56.38
CA LEU A 16 -64.13 24.17 55.19
C LEU A 16 -63.96 22.67 54.91
N THR A 17 -64.43 22.21 53.75
CA THR A 17 -64.07 20.91 53.19
C THR A 17 -62.61 20.96 52.81
N THR A 18 -61.76 20.42 53.68
CA THR A 18 -60.37 20.14 53.36
C THR A 18 -60.34 19.11 52.23
N CYS A 19 -59.81 19.52 51.08
CA CYS A 19 -59.35 18.59 50.07
C CYS A 19 -58.29 17.72 50.76
N LYS A 20 -58.59 16.44 50.99
CA LYS A 20 -57.59 15.48 51.52
C LYS A 20 -56.42 15.48 50.54
N LYS A 21 -55.31 16.12 50.92
CA LYS A 21 -54.01 15.87 50.30
C LYS A 21 -53.83 14.36 50.27
N GLY A 22 -53.54 13.82 49.09
CA GLY A 22 -53.19 12.40 48.93
C GLY A 22 -52.15 12.03 49.99
N THR A 23 -52.35 10.90 50.64
CA THR A 23 -51.39 10.35 51.59
C THR A 23 -50.05 10.17 50.89
N PHE A 24 -48.96 10.59 51.53
CA PHE A 24 -47.60 10.30 51.07
C PHE A 24 -47.49 8.78 50.89
N VAL A 25 -47.29 8.33 49.66
CA VAL A 25 -46.90 6.96 49.36
C VAL A 25 -45.38 6.95 49.48
N GLU A 26 -44.86 6.08 50.34
CA GLU A 26 -43.41 5.87 50.47
C GLU A 26 -42.87 5.31 49.16
N ASN A 27 -41.75 5.86 48.68
CA ASN A 27 -41.17 5.49 47.40
C ASN A 27 -40.89 3.99 47.33
N GLN A 28 -41.41 3.32 46.31
CA GLN A 28 -41.11 1.92 46.05
C GLN A 28 -39.95 1.83 45.05
N PRO A 29 -38.99 0.90 45.24
CA PRO A 29 -37.92 0.76 44.29
C PRO A 29 -38.45 0.25 42.93
N PRO A 30 -37.83 0.66 41.81
CA PRO A 30 -38.23 0.22 40.49
C PRO A 30 -37.91 -1.27 40.29
N LYS A 31 -38.48 -1.86 39.24
CA LYS A 31 -38.18 -3.22 38.77
C LYS A 31 -37.58 -3.21 37.38
N THR A 32 -36.62 -4.07 37.14
CA THR A 32 -35.86 -4.19 35.89
C THR A 32 -36.06 -5.56 35.28
N GLN A 33 -36.20 -5.62 33.97
CA GLN A 33 -36.26 -6.88 33.23
C GLN A 33 -35.41 -6.79 31.96
N LEU A 34 -34.66 -7.85 31.69
CA LEU A 34 -34.00 -8.06 30.40
C LEU A 34 -34.99 -8.68 29.43
N PHE A 35 -34.89 -8.34 28.14
CA PHE A 35 -35.77 -8.92 27.13
C PHE A 35 -35.60 -10.44 26.97
N LEU A 36 -34.41 -10.95 27.34
CA LEU A 36 -34.09 -12.36 27.37
C LEU A 36 -33.94 -12.82 28.82
N ASP A 37 -34.65 -13.87 29.20
CA ASP A 37 -34.53 -14.48 30.54
C ASP A 37 -33.29 -15.39 30.63
N GLU A 38 -32.95 -16.10 29.56
CA GLU A 38 -31.79 -17.01 29.49
C GLU A 38 -31.28 -17.16 28.05
N ILE A 39 -29.98 -17.43 27.89
CA ILE A 39 -29.37 -17.82 26.61
C ILE A 39 -28.89 -19.27 26.71
N ASN A 40 -29.72 -20.22 26.25
CA ASN A 40 -29.44 -21.65 26.27
C ASN A 40 -28.62 -22.11 25.05
N ARG A 41 -27.42 -21.55 24.87
CA ARG A 41 -26.51 -21.90 23.77
C ARG A 41 -25.28 -22.64 24.29
N VAL A 42 -24.99 -23.80 23.70
CA VAL A 42 -23.88 -24.68 24.09
C VAL A 42 -23.07 -25.13 22.87
N GLY A 43 -21.83 -25.56 23.10
CA GLY A 43 -20.92 -26.03 22.06
C GLY A 43 -20.78 -25.02 20.92
N GLU A 44 -20.97 -25.49 19.69
CA GLU A 44 -20.85 -24.67 18.48
C GLU A 44 -21.88 -23.54 18.37
N ASN A 45 -23.00 -23.62 19.10
CA ASN A 45 -24.13 -22.71 18.96
C ASN A 45 -24.02 -21.44 19.86
N ARG A 46 -22.94 -21.34 20.66
CA ARG A 46 -22.64 -20.18 21.53
C ARG A 46 -22.52 -18.88 20.71
N LEU A 47 -22.68 -17.73 21.39
CA LEU A 47 -22.67 -16.42 20.74
C LEU A 47 -21.24 -16.00 20.40
N ASN A 48 -21.08 -15.13 19.41
CA ASN A 48 -19.80 -14.43 19.18
C ASN A 48 -19.65 -13.28 20.19
N SER A 49 -18.48 -12.62 20.18
CA SER A 49 -18.14 -11.60 21.18
C SER A 49 -18.99 -10.32 21.14
N THR A 50 -19.80 -10.13 20.10
CA THR A 50 -20.66 -8.96 19.92
C THR A 50 -22.13 -9.33 20.12
N VAL A 51 -22.74 -8.85 21.20
CA VAL A 51 -24.09 -9.23 21.63
C VAL A 51 -24.98 -8.00 21.78
N PHE A 52 -26.14 -8.00 21.14
CA PHE A 52 -27.19 -7.01 21.37
C PHE A 52 -28.03 -7.38 22.60
N LEU A 53 -28.18 -6.46 23.54
CA LEU A 53 -29.00 -6.61 24.74
C LEU A 53 -29.98 -5.45 24.84
N SER A 54 -31.20 -5.74 25.29
CA SER A 54 -32.23 -4.76 25.59
C SER A 54 -32.91 -5.05 26.91
N TRP A 55 -33.40 -3.99 27.56
CA TRP A 55 -33.97 -4.02 28.89
C TRP A 55 -35.06 -2.96 29.04
N ILE A 56 -35.90 -3.17 30.04
CA ILE A 56 -36.94 -2.24 30.45
C ILE A 56 -36.95 -2.10 31.97
N GLY A 57 -37.39 -0.93 32.43
CA GLY A 57 -37.64 -0.64 33.83
C GLY A 57 -39.07 -0.15 34.02
N THR A 58 -39.70 -0.59 35.09
CA THR A 58 -41.03 -0.13 35.51
C THR A 58 -40.98 0.33 36.94
N ASP A 59 -41.66 1.44 37.23
CA ASP A 59 -41.80 1.98 38.57
C ASP A 59 -43.29 2.09 38.90
N ALA A 60 -43.67 1.70 40.12
CA ALA A 60 -45.08 1.51 40.50
C ALA A 60 -45.74 2.82 40.96
N ASP A 61 -44.94 3.74 41.50
CA ASP A 61 -45.35 5.01 42.09
C ASP A 61 -44.65 6.23 41.45
N GLY A 62 -43.82 6.01 40.44
CA GLY A 62 -43.13 7.05 39.70
C GLY A 62 -42.74 6.65 38.27
N TYR A 63 -41.55 7.04 37.85
CA TYR A 63 -40.98 6.71 36.54
C TYR A 63 -39.47 6.48 36.64
N VAL A 64 -38.96 5.65 35.73
CA VAL A 64 -37.53 5.36 35.61
C VAL A 64 -36.81 6.50 34.91
N VAL A 65 -35.72 7.00 35.52
CA VAL A 65 -34.87 8.07 34.97
C VAL A 65 -33.61 7.56 34.28
N GLY A 66 -33.23 6.31 34.54
CA GLY A 66 -32.08 5.68 33.91
C GLY A 66 -31.82 4.27 34.44
N TYR A 67 -30.68 3.71 34.03
CA TYR A 67 -30.25 2.36 34.34
C TYR A 67 -28.77 2.35 34.70
N GLU A 68 -28.37 1.35 35.46
CA GLU A 68 -26.97 1.00 35.71
C GLU A 68 -26.73 -0.44 35.28
N PHE A 69 -25.70 -0.70 34.48
CA PHE A 69 -25.28 -2.07 34.13
C PHE A 69 -23.90 -2.41 34.70
N SER A 70 -23.62 -3.70 34.88
CA SER A 70 -22.37 -4.23 35.44
C SER A 70 -22.02 -5.60 34.85
N ILE A 71 -20.73 -5.92 34.79
CA ILE A 71 -20.20 -7.23 34.36
C ILE A 71 -19.52 -8.02 35.49
N ASP A 72 -19.45 -7.43 36.68
CA ASP A 72 -18.85 -8.02 37.88
C ASP A 72 -19.73 -7.87 39.14
N ASN A 73 -20.91 -7.26 38.98
CA ASN A 73 -21.86 -6.90 40.04
C ASN A 73 -21.28 -5.95 41.11
N GLN A 74 -20.17 -5.27 40.82
CA GLN A 74 -19.48 -4.35 41.73
C GLN A 74 -19.34 -2.96 41.11
N ASN A 75 -18.82 -2.91 39.89
CA ASN A 75 -18.63 -1.68 39.13
C ASN A 75 -19.84 -1.45 38.22
N TRP A 76 -20.51 -0.31 38.41
CA TRP A 76 -21.77 0.02 37.73
C TRP A 76 -21.61 1.22 36.81
N PHE A 77 -22.17 1.12 35.61
CA PHE A 77 -22.11 2.16 34.57
C PHE A 77 -23.51 2.69 34.27
N TYR A 78 -23.70 4.01 34.45
CA TYR A 78 -24.99 4.66 34.21
C TYR A 78 -25.28 4.84 32.72
N THR A 79 -26.54 4.63 32.32
CA THR A 79 -27.05 4.88 30.98
C THR A 79 -28.53 5.25 31.03
N THR A 80 -28.98 6.08 30.10
CA THR A 80 -30.43 6.35 29.89
C THR A 80 -31.02 5.51 28.76
N ARG A 81 -30.19 4.72 28.06
CA ARG A 81 -30.63 3.84 26.98
C ARG A 81 -31.35 2.61 27.51
N THR A 82 -32.22 2.04 26.69
CA THR A 82 -32.95 0.78 26.94
C THR A 82 -32.38 -0.40 26.15
N ASP A 83 -31.37 -0.16 25.32
CA ASP A 83 -30.63 -1.17 24.59
C ASP A 83 -29.20 -0.73 24.31
N SER A 84 -28.35 -1.71 24.00
CA SER A 84 -27.03 -1.47 23.44
C SER A 84 -26.49 -2.75 22.78
N VAL A 85 -25.55 -2.56 21.85
CA VAL A 85 -24.64 -3.62 21.42
C VAL A 85 -23.42 -3.60 22.35
N PHE A 86 -23.11 -4.74 22.95
CA PHE A 86 -21.92 -4.93 23.79
C PHE A 86 -20.92 -5.78 23.03
N ARG A 87 -19.64 -5.40 23.16
CA ARG A 87 -18.53 -6.24 22.71
C ARG A 87 -17.79 -6.74 23.93
N PHE A 88 -17.94 -8.02 24.21
CA PHE A 88 -17.29 -8.71 25.32
C PHE A 88 -15.93 -9.25 24.87
N SER A 89 -15.03 -9.47 25.81
CA SER A 89 -13.74 -10.11 25.54
C SER A 89 -13.78 -11.55 26.03
N ILE A 90 -13.22 -12.45 25.23
CA ILE A 90 -13.00 -13.84 25.63
C ILE A 90 -11.68 -13.89 26.39
N THR A 91 -11.65 -14.59 27.52
CA THR A 91 -10.43 -14.80 28.31
C THR A 91 -9.34 -15.39 27.42
N ALA A 92 -8.14 -14.78 27.44
CA ALA A 92 -7.02 -15.21 26.62
C ALA A 92 -6.71 -16.71 26.79
N GLY A 93 -6.53 -17.40 25.66
CA GLY A 93 -6.29 -18.85 25.60
C GLY A 93 -7.53 -19.73 25.81
N LYS A 94 -8.74 -19.18 25.92
CA LYS A 94 -9.99 -19.96 25.96
C LYS A 94 -10.77 -19.81 24.65
N ASP A 95 -11.32 -20.90 24.15
CA ASP A 95 -12.25 -20.88 22.99
C ASP A 95 -13.67 -20.44 23.39
N THR A 96 -14.03 -20.54 24.67
CA THR A 96 -15.35 -20.17 25.19
C THR A 96 -15.25 -19.38 26.48
N ASP A 97 -16.16 -18.43 26.67
CA ASP A 97 -16.28 -17.68 27.93
C ASP A 97 -17.74 -17.45 28.31
N ASP A 98 -18.03 -17.43 29.60
CA ASP A 98 -19.38 -17.15 30.13
C ASP A 98 -19.37 -15.78 30.82
N ILE A 99 -19.97 -14.78 30.19
CA ILE A 99 -20.02 -13.43 30.74
C ILE A 99 -21.27 -13.26 31.59
N ASN A 100 -21.10 -12.72 32.78
CA ASN A 100 -22.21 -12.33 33.64
C ASN A 100 -22.56 -10.87 33.35
N PHE A 101 -23.84 -10.59 33.09
CA PHE A 101 -24.34 -9.24 32.86
C PHE A 101 -25.46 -8.95 33.86
N TRP A 102 -25.35 -7.82 34.55
CA TRP A 102 -26.37 -7.31 35.46
C TRP A 102 -26.85 -5.94 35.00
N ILE A 103 -28.14 -5.66 35.22
CA ILE A 103 -28.70 -4.33 34.99
C ILE A 103 -29.80 -4.00 36.00
N ARG A 104 -29.86 -2.74 36.43
CA ARG A 104 -30.89 -2.23 37.36
C ARG A 104 -31.40 -0.86 36.94
N ALA A 105 -32.69 -0.63 37.09
CA ALA A 105 -33.34 0.67 36.90
C ALA A 105 -33.12 1.58 38.12
N ILE A 106 -33.20 2.89 37.86
CA ILE A 106 -33.15 3.97 38.85
C ILE A 106 -34.41 4.82 38.66
N ASP A 107 -35.18 5.05 39.72
CA ASP A 107 -36.39 5.87 39.69
C ASP A 107 -36.11 7.37 39.82
N ASN A 108 -37.18 8.17 39.68
CA ASN A 108 -37.12 9.63 39.76
C ASN A 108 -36.81 10.19 41.16
N LEU A 109 -36.79 9.35 42.20
CA LEU A 109 -36.36 9.68 43.55
C LEU A 109 -34.97 9.11 43.90
N GLY A 110 -34.31 8.46 42.93
CA GLY A 110 -32.97 7.92 43.03
C GLY A 110 -32.88 6.53 43.66
N ALA A 111 -34.00 5.86 43.96
CA ALA A 111 -33.94 4.48 44.43
C ALA A 111 -33.62 3.54 43.26
N LYS A 112 -32.88 2.48 43.59
CA LYS A 112 -32.35 1.50 42.65
C LYS A 112 -33.12 0.21 42.82
N ASP A 113 -33.32 -0.52 41.74
CA ASP A 113 -33.86 -1.88 41.83
C ASP A 113 -32.95 -2.75 42.73
N PRO A 114 -33.46 -3.29 43.86
CA PRO A 114 -32.69 -4.11 44.79
C PRO A 114 -32.38 -5.50 44.24
N ASN A 115 -33.06 -5.94 43.18
CA ASN A 115 -32.86 -7.23 42.52
C ASN A 115 -32.50 -7.02 41.04
N PRO A 116 -31.25 -6.62 40.72
CA PRO A 116 -30.83 -6.40 39.34
C PRO A 116 -31.17 -7.59 38.44
N ALA A 117 -31.69 -7.32 37.25
CA ALA A 117 -31.85 -8.34 36.23
C ALA A 117 -30.49 -8.90 35.85
N TYR A 118 -30.41 -10.22 35.70
CA TYR A 118 -29.17 -10.96 35.45
C TYR A 118 -29.31 -11.80 34.19
N LEU A 119 -28.25 -11.84 33.38
CA LEU A 119 -28.15 -12.72 32.23
C LEU A 119 -26.74 -13.29 32.12
N LYS A 120 -26.67 -14.61 31.94
CA LYS A 120 -25.43 -15.31 31.61
C LYS A 120 -25.31 -15.41 30.08
N ILE A 121 -24.22 -14.89 29.54
CA ILE A 121 -23.98 -14.76 28.11
C ILE A 121 -22.90 -15.77 27.70
N PRO A 122 -23.25 -16.90 27.07
CA PRO A 122 -22.30 -17.91 26.64
C PRO A 122 -21.65 -17.50 25.31
N LEU A 123 -20.39 -17.07 25.38
CA LEU A 123 -19.57 -16.69 24.23
C LEU A 123 -18.68 -17.84 23.74
N ARG A 124 -18.37 -17.80 22.44
CA ARG A 124 -17.39 -18.63 21.77
C ARG A 124 -16.61 -17.79 20.76
N ASN A 125 -15.32 -18.10 20.69
CA ASN A 125 -14.37 -17.45 19.82
C ASN A 125 -14.58 -17.87 18.36
N THR A 126 -14.49 -16.90 17.47
CA THR A 126 -14.50 -17.10 16.02
C THR A 126 -13.06 -16.96 15.54
N PRO A 127 -12.46 -18.00 14.91
CA PRO A 127 -11.11 -17.87 14.39
C PRO A 127 -10.97 -16.69 13.41
N PRO A 128 -9.82 -16.01 13.39
CA PRO A 128 -9.60 -14.89 12.50
C PRO A 128 -9.51 -15.36 11.04
N VAL A 129 -9.45 -14.42 10.12
CA VAL A 129 -9.17 -14.63 8.70
C VAL A 129 -7.95 -13.82 8.33
N ALA A 130 -7.00 -14.41 7.60
CA ALA A 130 -5.89 -13.70 6.97
C ALA A 130 -5.81 -14.10 5.51
N VAL A 131 -5.74 -13.11 4.62
CA VAL A 131 -5.77 -13.32 3.17
C VAL A 131 -4.80 -12.41 2.44
N PHE A 132 -4.26 -12.90 1.33
CA PHE A 132 -3.62 -12.08 0.32
C PHE A 132 -4.66 -11.32 -0.49
N ASP A 133 -4.28 -10.14 -0.97
CA ASP A 133 -5.10 -9.38 -1.88
C ASP A 133 -4.86 -9.83 -3.33
N GLU A 134 -5.78 -10.61 -3.86
CA GLU A 134 -5.74 -11.16 -5.22
C GLU A 134 -5.53 -10.09 -6.31
N THR A 135 -6.05 -8.87 -6.11
CA THR A 135 -5.90 -7.78 -7.07
C THR A 135 -4.47 -7.22 -7.11
N ALA A 136 -3.72 -7.41 -6.03
CA ALA A 136 -2.39 -6.85 -5.82
C ALA A 136 -1.26 -7.91 -5.88
N LEU A 137 -1.57 -9.17 -6.18
CA LEU A 137 -0.56 -10.23 -6.31
C LEU A 137 0.50 -9.92 -7.38
N PRO A 138 1.76 -10.38 -7.20
CA PRO A 138 2.79 -10.27 -8.24
C PRO A 138 2.42 -11.06 -9.50
N ALA A 139 3.16 -10.84 -10.58
CA ALA A 139 3.05 -11.67 -11.77
C ALA A 139 3.58 -13.10 -11.49
N ASP A 140 3.23 -14.04 -12.36
CA ASP A 140 3.70 -15.44 -12.35
C ASP A 140 5.23 -15.56 -12.49
N THR A 141 5.91 -14.53 -12.98
CA THR A 141 7.37 -14.45 -12.97
C THR A 141 7.80 -13.04 -12.56
N VAL A 142 8.68 -12.98 -11.56
CA VAL A 142 9.28 -11.75 -11.04
C VAL A 142 10.79 -11.89 -10.99
N ILE A 143 11.50 -10.79 -11.21
CA ILE A 143 12.95 -10.74 -11.06
C ILE A 143 13.27 -10.19 -9.68
N VAL A 144 14.06 -10.92 -8.89
CA VAL A 144 14.60 -10.53 -7.57
C VAL A 144 13.59 -10.22 -6.46
N ALA A 145 12.50 -9.51 -6.72
CA ALA A 145 11.60 -8.99 -5.71
C ALA A 145 10.13 -9.18 -6.10
N ALA A 146 9.30 -9.51 -5.11
CA ALA A 146 7.84 -9.55 -5.22
C ALA A 146 7.20 -8.88 -3.99
N THR A 147 6.24 -8.01 -4.24
CA THR A 147 5.47 -7.34 -3.18
C THR A 147 4.07 -7.94 -3.09
N PHE A 148 3.62 -8.17 -1.86
CA PHE A 148 2.32 -8.73 -1.53
C PHE A 148 1.58 -7.76 -0.61
N ARG A 149 0.30 -7.53 -0.93
CA ARG A 149 -0.64 -6.88 -0.02
C ARG A 149 -1.49 -7.96 0.64
N TRP A 150 -1.76 -7.81 1.92
CA TRP A 150 -2.53 -8.78 2.70
C TRP A 150 -3.48 -8.06 3.66
N ARG A 151 -4.43 -8.78 4.24
CA ARG A 151 -5.31 -8.28 5.29
C ARG A 151 -5.62 -9.40 6.28
N ALA A 152 -5.77 -9.05 7.55
CA ALA A 152 -6.38 -9.93 8.52
C ALA A 152 -7.56 -9.23 9.21
N THR A 153 -8.61 -9.99 9.48
CA THR A 153 -9.83 -9.53 10.16
C THR A 153 -10.32 -10.59 11.13
N ASP A 154 -11.01 -10.17 12.17
CA ASP A 154 -11.60 -11.08 13.15
C ASP A 154 -13.06 -10.68 13.40
N ALA A 155 -13.97 -11.66 13.37
CA ALA A 155 -15.39 -11.42 13.66
C ALA A 155 -15.62 -11.02 15.11
N ASP A 156 -14.74 -11.44 16.01
CA ASP A 156 -14.72 -10.96 17.39
C ASP A 156 -14.05 -9.59 17.53
N GLY A 157 -13.53 -9.05 16.42
CA GLY A 157 -13.06 -7.70 16.14
C GLY A 157 -11.54 -7.58 16.12
N ASP A 158 -10.98 -7.00 15.05
CA ASP A 158 -9.57 -7.08 14.63
C ASP A 158 -8.49 -6.87 15.72
N ASN A 159 -8.76 -6.15 16.80
CA ASN A 159 -7.81 -6.02 17.93
C ASN A 159 -7.63 -7.33 18.73
N THR A 160 -8.45 -8.36 18.53
CA THR A 160 -8.26 -9.71 19.09
C THR A 160 -7.17 -10.49 18.36
N ILE A 161 -6.84 -10.14 17.11
CA ILE A 161 -5.74 -10.77 16.36
C ILE A 161 -4.45 -10.50 17.10
N THR A 162 -3.77 -11.52 17.60
CA THR A 162 -2.52 -11.38 18.36
C THR A 162 -1.29 -11.47 17.47
N LYS A 163 -1.36 -12.24 16.38
CA LYS A 163 -0.22 -12.58 15.51
C LYS A 163 -0.66 -12.85 14.08
N VAL A 164 0.18 -12.50 13.12
CA VAL A 164 0.04 -12.90 11.71
C VAL A 164 1.37 -13.48 11.25
N GLU A 165 1.34 -14.63 10.59
CA GLU A 165 2.54 -15.30 10.11
C GLU A 165 2.47 -15.59 8.63
N ILE A 166 3.63 -15.55 7.97
CA ILE A 166 3.82 -16.04 6.61
C ILE A 166 4.92 -17.10 6.55
N ARG A 167 4.88 -17.93 5.50
CA ARG A 167 6.00 -18.79 5.11
C ARG A 167 6.04 -18.98 3.60
N ALA A 168 7.19 -19.36 3.08
CA ALA A 168 7.35 -19.76 1.69
C ALA A 168 7.42 -21.28 1.58
N ASN A 169 6.66 -21.88 0.67
CA ASN A 169 6.68 -23.32 0.41
C ASN A 169 6.56 -24.12 1.74
N ASP A 170 7.50 -25.03 2.00
CA ASP A 170 7.60 -25.82 3.23
C ASP A 170 8.54 -25.19 4.28
N GLY A 171 8.81 -23.89 4.18
CA GLY A 171 9.69 -23.13 5.05
C GLY A 171 9.11 -22.89 6.45
N ASP A 172 9.90 -22.19 7.25
CA ASP A 172 9.54 -21.77 8.60
C ASP A 172 8.54 -20.61 8.57
N TRP A 173 7.69 -20.57 9.60
CA TRP A 173 6.81 -19.43 9.84
C TRP A 173 7.59 -18.21 10.35
N ILE A 174 7.18 -17.05 9.87
CA ILE A 174 7.74 -15.74 10.23
C ILE A 174 6.59 -14.79 10.52
N GLU A 175 6.68 -14.10 11.65
CA GLU A 175 5.69 -13.12 12.05
C GLU A 175 5.81 -11.83 11.22
N LEU A 176 4.67 -11.33 10.75
CA LEU A 176 4.55 -10.01 10.14
C LEU A 176 4.05 -8.98 11.18
N PRO A 177 4.53 -7.73 11.13
CA PRO A 177 3.96 -6.66 11.94
C PRO A 177 2.48 -6.41 11.60
N ARG A 178 1.61 -6.44 12.62
CA ARG A 178 0.15 -6.25 12.45
C ARG A 178 -0.29 -4.84 12.07
N ASN A 179 0.62 -3.86 12.14
CA ASN A 179 0.36 -2.46 11.79
C ASN A 179 0.69 -2.14 10.32
N SER A 180 1.06 -3.14 9.53
CA SER A 180 1.30 -3.04 8.09
C SER A 180 0.44 -4.05 7.36
N ASN A 181 0.15 -3.78 6.09
CA ASN A 181 -0.58 -4.65 5.20
C ASN A 181 0.19 -4.93 3.89
N LEU A 182 1.47 -4.57 3.83
CA LEU A 182 2.30 -4.66 2.64
C LEU A 182 3.69 -5.17 3.01
N PHE A 183 4.17 -6.20 2.32
CA PHE A 183 5.55 -6.65 2.45
C PHE A 183 6.16 -6.99 1.10
N THR A 184 7.49 -6.95 1.03
CA THR A 184 8.26 -7.30 -0.16
C THR A 184 9.27 -8.38 0.17
N VAL A 185 9.21 -9.47 -0.58
CA VAL A 185 10.21 -10.54 -0.57
C VAL A 185 11.31 -10.16 -1.55
N VAL A 186 12.57 -10.16 -1.11
CA VAL A 186 13.73 -9.80 -1.94
C VAL A 186 14.78 -10.90 -1.84
N LEU A 187 15.20 -11.44 -2.99
CA LEU A 187 16.26 -12.45 -3.04
C LEU A 187 17.59 -11.87 -2.55
N LYS A 188 18.32 -12.67 -1.76
CA LYS A 188 19.59 -12.27 -1.14
C LYS A 188 20.80 -12.65 -2.01
N LYS A 189 21.75 -11.72 -2.18
CA LYS A 189 23.07 -11.99 -2.78
C LYS A 189 24.03 -12.61 -1.74
N PRO A 190 24.99 -13.47 -2.13
CA PRO A 190 25.11 -14.08 -3.46
C PRO A 190 24.02 -15.13 -3.70
N PHE A 191 23.56 -15.25 -4.95
CA PHE A 191 22.58 -16.27 -5.32
C PHE A 191 23.28 -17.64 -5.39
N GLN A 192 23.32 -18.33 -4.25
CA GLN A 192 23.84 -19.70 -4.17
C GLN A 192 22.79 -20.69 -4.71
N SER A 193 23.13 -21.96 -4.87
CA SER A 193 22.20 -23.03 -5.27
C SER A 193 21.68 -23.82 -4.07
N GLY A 194 20.39 -24.14 -4.00
CA GLY A 194 19.78 -25.00 -2.97
C GLY A 194 18.49 -24.46 -2.35
N THR A 195 18.37 -24.58 -1.03
CA THR A 195 17.33 -23.89 -0.24
C THR A 195 17.80 -22.47 0.04
N HIS A 196 17.08 -21.46 -0.45
CA HIS A 196 17.56 -20.09 -0.39
C HIS A 196 16.78 -19.23 0.59
N GLN A 197 17.44 -18.18 1.05
CA GLN A 197 16.86 -17.15 1.88
C GLN A 197 16.43 -15.94 1.05
N ALA A 198 15.35 -15.30 1.45
CA ALA A 198 14.91 -14.01 0.95
C ALA A 198 14.61 -13.08 2.12
N ASP A 199 15.06 -11.83 2.01
CA ASP A 199 14.76 -10.80 3.00
C ASP A 199 13.31 -10.34 2.86
N ILE A 200 12.68 -9.99 3.99
CA ILE A 200 11.34 -9.39 4.01
C ILE A 200 11.48 -7.92 4.37
N PHE A 201 10.93 -7.04 3.53
CA PHE A 201 10.81 -5.60 3.81
C PHE A 201 9.35 -5.26 4.04
N ILE A 202 9.08 -4.42 5.05
CA ILE A 202 7.72 -3.99 5.39
C ILE A 202 7.43 -2.64 4.76
N ASP A 203 6.24 -2.50 4.17
CA ASP A 203 5.82 -1.30 3.44
C ASP A 203 6.89 -0.81 2.45
N ASN A 204 7.35 0.44 2.62
CA ASN A 204 8.41 1.04 1.82
C ASN A 204 9.74 1.17 2.60
N GLN A 205 9.93 0.42 3.69
CA GLN A 205 11.13 0.46 4.51
C GLN A 205 12.38 0.02 3.73
N ARG A 206 13.55 0.48 4.19
CA ARG A 206 14.87 0.19 3.57
C ARG A 206 15.68 -0.86 4.30
N THR A 207 15.24 -1.24 5.49
CA THR A 207 15.87 -2.26 6.33
C THR A 207 14.94 -3.47 6.36
N PRO A 208 15.46 -4.69 6.14
CA PRO A 208 14.63 -5.87 6.21
C PRO A 208 14.29 -6.24 7.66
N LEU A 209 13.30 -7.10 7.83
CA LEU A 209 13.07 -7.80 9.09
C LEU A 209 14.32 -8.63 9.47
N PRO A 210 14.61 -8.82 10.77
CA PRO A 210 15.74 -9.62 11.21
C PRO A 210 15.72 -11.08 10.72
N LYS A 211 14.52 -11.64 10.52
CA LYS A 211 14.31 -12.99 9.97
C LYS A 211 13.65 -12.86 8.59
N GLY A 212 14.32 -13.38 7.56
CA GLY A 212 13.79 -13.52 6.20
C GLY A 212 13.22 -14.92 5.95
N LEU A 213 12.49 -15.08 4.84
CA LEU A 213 11.94 -16.36 4.39
C LEU A 213 13.06 -17.33 4.04
N ASP A 214 12.91 -18.59 4.42
CA ASP A 214 13.69 -19.71 3.94
C ASP A 214 12.92 -20.52 2.88
N LYS A 215 13.60 -21.47 2.24
CA LYS A 215 13.01 -22.36 1.22
C LYS A 215 12.32 -21.64 0.06
N ILE A 216 12.80 -20.45 -0.28
CA ILE A 216 12.51 -19.84 -1.59
C ILE A 216 13.36 -20.57 -2.64
N HIS A 217 12.73 -20.99 -3.73
CA HIS A 217 13.39 -21.68 -4.84
C HIS A 217 13.60 -20.74 -6.02
N TYR A 218 14.84 -20.57 -6.45
CA TYR A 218 15.18 -19.74 -7.60
C TYR A 218 14.83 -20.44 -8.90
N ASN A 219 14.27 -19.71 -9.87
CA ASN A 219 13.87 -20.24 -11.17
C ASN A 219 12.92 -21.45 -11.10
N GLN A 220 12.19 -21.57 -9.99
CA GLN A 220 11.21 -22.62 -9.75
C GLN A 220 9.92 -22.01 -9.18
N PRO A 221 8.78 -22.73 -9.26
CA PRO A 221 7.54 -22.33 -8.62
C PRO A 221 7.71 -22.13 -7.10
N ASN A 222 7.14 -21.04 -6.59
CA ASN A 222 6.99 -20.75 -5.17
C ASN A 222 5.53 -20.42 -4.87
N VAL A 223 5.12 -20.70 -3.64
CA VAL A 223 3.84 -20.29 -3.06
C VAL A 223 4.10 -19.68 -1.68
N LEU A 224 3.45 -18.58 -1.37
CA LEU A 224 3.42 -18.04 -0.01
C LEU A 224 2.13 -18.47 0.68
N TYR A 225 2.24 -18.70 1.98
CA TYR A 225 1.12 -19.02 2.86
C TYR A 225 0.99 -17.95 3.94
N ILE A 226 -0.23 -17.63 4.33
CA ILE A 226 -0.51 -16.68 5.41
C ILE A 226 -1.54 -17.25 6.38
N ARG A 227 -1.38 -16.96 7.67
CA ARG A 227 -2.36 -17.26 8.73
C ARG A 227 -2.34 -16.22 9.84
N ALA A 228 -3.46 -16.07 10.53
CA ALA A 228 -3.59 -15.24 11.73
C ALA A 228 -3.91 -16.07 12.97
N PHE A 229 -3.61 -15.52 14.13
CA PHE A 229 -3.96 -16.04 15.44
C PHE A 229 -4.71 -14.96 16.21
N ASP A 230 -5.71 -15.34 16.99
CA ASP A 230 -6.43 -14.45 17.88
C ASP A 230 -5.96 -14.57 19.35
N ILE A 231 -6.71 -13.98 20.26
CA ILE A 231 -6.45 -13.96 21.70
C ILE A 231 -6.75 -15.31 22.37
N ALA A 232 -7.57 -16.15 21.75
CA ALA A 232 -7.83 -17.54 22.15
C ALA A 232 -6.75 -18.51 21.62
N ASN A 233 -5.80 -18.03 20.83
CA ASN A 233 -4.84 -18.81 20.03
C ASN A 233 -5.49 -19.65 18.92
N SER A 234 -6.73 -19.35 18.52
CA SER A 234 -7.32 -20.00 17.37
C SER A 234 -6.63 -19.51 16.11
N VAL A 235 -6.45 -20.41 15.15
CA VAL A 235 -5.72 -20.15 13.92
C VAL A 235 -6.71 -19.98 12.78
N SER A 236 -6.49 -18.97 11.93
CA SER A 236 -7.26 -18.81 10.71
C SER A 236 -7.13 -20.02 9.79
N GLN A 237 -8.08 -20.17 8.87
CA GLN A 237 -7.83 -20.98 7.69
C GLN A 237 -6.59 -20.44 6.96
N LEU A 238 -5.84 -21.36 6.36
CA LEU A 238 -4.63 -21.06 5.63
C LEU A 238 -5.00 -20.47 4.28
N ASP A 239 -4.50 -19.27 3.98
CA ASP A 239 -4.60 -18.69 2.64
C ASP A 239 -3.27 -18.82 1.87
N THR A 240 -3.36 -18.83 0.55
CA THR A 240 -2.23 -19.11 -0.36
C THR A 240 -2.15 -18.06 -1.45
N SER A 241 -0.93 -17.60 -1.77
CA SER A 241 -0.72 -16.81 -2.97
C SER A 241 -0.90 -17.65 -4.23
N ASP A 242 -1.08 -17.00 -5.37
CA ASP A 242 -0.80 -17.62 -6.67
C ASP A 242 0.64 -18.15 -6.72
N VAL A 243 0.86 -19.14 -7.59
CA VAL A 243 2.19 -19.65 -7.89
C VAL A 243 2.99 -18.59 -8.66
N PHE A 244 4.21 -18.31 -8.19
CA PHE A 244 5.12 -17.36 -8.86
C PHE A 244 6.55 -17.89 -8.90
N VAL A 245 7.30 -17.48 -9.91
CA VAL A 245 8.73 -17.79 -10.07
C VAL A 245 9.55 -16.55 -9.76
N MET A 246 10.52 -16.69 -8.86
CA MET A 246 11.53 -15.65 -8.61
C MET A 246 12.82 -15.95 -9.38
N VAL A 247 13.21 -15.03 -10.25
CA VAL A 247 14.42 -15.11 -11.06
C VAL A 247 15.52 -14.29 -10.37
N PRO A 248 16.66 -14.89 -9.98
CA PRO A 248 17.79 -14.14 -9.42
C PRO A 248 18.43 -13.26 -10.49
N ALA A 249 19.04 -12.15 -10.07
CA ALA A 249 19.85 -11.36 -10.99
C ALA A 249 21.09 -12.17 -11.38
N SER A 250 21.38 -12.27 -12.67
CA SER A 250 22.52 -13.01 -13.19
C SER A 250 23.69 -12.11 -13.56
N ASN A 251 23.43 -10.81 -13.73
CA ASN A 251 24.43 -9.81 -14.12
C ASN A 251 24.34 -8.55 -13.24
N ASP A 252 25.41 -7.74 -13.23
CA ASP A 252 25.41 -6.43 -12.56
C ASP A 252 24.87 -5.30 -13.46
N PHE A 253 24.55 -5.59 -14.71
CA PHE A 253 23.96 -4.66 -15.67
C PHE A 253 22.53 -5.08 -16.02
N LEU A 254 21.58 -4.16 -15.86
CA LEU A 254 20.18 -4.35 -16.20
C LEU A 254 19.74 -3.43 -17.33
N ILE A 255 19.07 -4.00 -18.32
CA ILE A 255 18.39 -3.27 -19.39
C ILE A 255 16.88 -3.30 -19.13
N ILE A 256 16.24 -2.12 -19.19
CA ILE A 256 14.81 -1.93 -18.97
C ILE A 256 14.19 -1.35 -20.24
N ALA A 257 13.33 -2.15 -20.87
CA ALA A 257 12.58 -1.77 -22.06
C ALA A 257 11.20 -1.24 -21.67
N GLY A 258 10.87 -0.05 -22.16
CA GLY A 258 9.55 0.56 -22.10
C GLY A 258 8.98 0.89 -23.48
N GLN A 259 9.47 0.24 -24.52
CA GLN A 259 9.09 0.43 -25.92
C GLN A 259 8.90 -0.92 -26.64
N PRO A 260 8.18 -0.98 -27.77
CA PRO A 260 7.95 -2.20 -28.55
C PRO A 260 9.20 -3.01 -28.86
N SER A 261 9.05 -4.34 -29.01
CA SER A 261 10.18 -5.29 -29.17
C SER A 261 11.07 -4.99 -30.38
N ASN A 262 10.53 -4.41 -31.45
CA ASN A 262 11.33 -4.00 -32.61
C ASN A 262 12.35 -2.89 -32.29
N ILE A 263 12.18 -2.16 -31.18
CA ILE A 263 13.19 -1.21 -30.69
C ILE A 263 14.32 -1.95 -29.96
N TRP A 264 13.98 -3.00 -29.20
CA TRP A 264 15.00 -3.85 -28.59
C TRP A 264 15.88 -4.54 -29.64
N ASP A 265 15.31 -4.94 -30.77
CA ASP A 265 16.06 -5.54 -31.89
C ASP A 265 17.18 -4.62 -32.44
N VAL A 266 17.08 -3.30 -32.23
CA VAL A 266 18.14 -2.32 -32.58
C VAL A 266 19.28 -2.34 -31.55
N TYR A 267 18.94 -2.38 -30.26
CA TYR A 267 19.93 -2.30 -29.18
C TYR A 267 20.61 -3.63 -28.88
N LYS A 268 19.88 -4.75 -29.02
CA LYS A 268 20.37 -6.09 -28.68
C LYS A 268 21.73 -6.43 -29.32
N PRO A 269 21.92 -6.33 -30.65
CA PRO A 269 23.21 -6.69 -31.26
C PRO A 269 24.36 -5.81 -30.78
N ILE A 270 24.08 -4.55 -30.39
CA ILE A 270 25.09 -3.64 -29.83
C ILE A 270 25.49 -4.12 -28.44
N PHE A 271 24.53 -4.37 -27.54
CA PHE A 271 24.81 -4.83 -26.18
C PHE A 271 25.43 -6.22 -26.14
N ASP A 272 25.02 -7.15 -27.01
CA ASP A 272 25.67 -8.46 -27.14
C ASP A 272 27.18 -8.31 -27.42
N GLN A 273 27.62 -7.24 -28.11
CA GLN A 273 29.04 -6.97 -28.39
C GLN A 273 29.75 -6.22 -27.26
N ILE A 274 29.11 -5.20 -26.66
CA ILE A 274 29.76 -4.32 -25.68
C ILE A 274 29.67 -4.85 -24.25
N THR A 275 28.83 -5.85 -23.99
CA THR A 275 28.68 -6.45 -22.65
C THR A 275 28.95 -7.96 -22.67
N PRO A 276 30.22 -8.38 -22.83
CA PRO A 276 30.58 -9.79 -22.97
C PRO A 276 30.28 -10.63 -21.73
N ASN A 277 30.17 -9.99 -20.56
CA ASN A 277 29.78 -10.65 -19.31
C ASN A 277 28.27 -10.89 -19.21
N GLY A 278 27.47 -10.35 -20.13
CA GLY A 278 26.01 -10.46 -20.12
C GLY A 278 25.31 -9.25 -19.48
N PHE A 279 23.98 -9.30 -19.55
CA PHE A 279 23.05 -8.34 -18.95
C PHE A 279 21.74 -9.04 -18.62
N ASP A 280 21.04 -8.54 -17.60
CA ASP A 280 19.66 -8.91 -17.34
C ASP A 280 18.72 -7.97 -18.10
N PHE A 281 17.52 -8.45 -18.43
CA PHE A 281 16.58 -7.71 -19.26
C PHE A 281 15.16 -7.76 -18.69
N ILE A 282 14.52 -6.61 -18.58
CA ILE A 282 13.11 -6.46 -18.20
C ILE A 282 12.38 -5.73 -19.31
N ASP A 283 11.27 -6.30 -19.78
CA ASP A 283 10.33 -5.64 -20.67
C ASP A 283 9.06 -5.28 -19.91
N LEU A 284 8.87 -3.98 -19.70
CA LEU A 284 7.75 -3.41 -18.95
C LEU A 284 6.48 -3.29 -19.78
N ILE A 285 6.49 -3.56 -21.08
CA ILE A 285 5.29 -3.51 -21.93
C ILE A 285 4.91 -4.88 -22.49
N ARG A 286 5.78 -5.88 -22.33
CA ARG A 286 5.51 -7.29 -22.68
C ARG A 286 4.16 -7.75 -22.14
N ASN A 287 3.42 -8.48 -22.97
CA ASN A 287 2.11 -9.03 -22.64
C ASN A 287 1.17 -7.97 -22.04
N GLN A 288 1.09 -6.80 -22.69
CA GLN A 288 0.28 -5.66 -22.23
C GLN A 288 0.70 -5.14 -20.84
N GLY A 289 1.98 -5.29 -20.50
CA GLY A 289 2.56 -4.86 -19.25
C GLY A 289 2.18 -5.72 -18.04
N LYS A 290 1.88 -7.02 -18.26
CA LYS A 290 1.63 -8.01 -17.21
C LYS A 290 2.72 -8.04 -16.13
N TYR A 291 3.97 -7.87 -16.54
CA TYR A 291 5.14 -7.96 -15.66
C TYR A 291 5.59 -6.62 -15.06
N ARG A 292 4.79 -5.55 -15.22
CA ARG A 292 5.11 -4.28 -14.57
C ARG A 292 4.96 -4.40 -13.06
N PRO A 293 5.84 -3.76 -12.29
CA PRO A 293 5.62 -3.59 -10.86
C PRO A 293 4.27 -2.94 -10.58
N LYS A 294 3.40 -3.66 -9.86
CA LYS A 294 2.17 -3.07 -9.31
C LYS A 294 2.51 -2.03 -8.23
N PHE A 295 3.57 -2.27 -7.46
CA PHE A 295 4.14 -1.33 -6.50
C PHE A 295 5.53 -0.89 -6.96
N TRP A 296 5.65 0.29 -7.55
CA TRP A 296 6.96 0.81 -8.01
C TRP A 296 7.92 1.06 -6.84
N ASN A 297 7.40 1.63 -5.76
CA ASN A 297 8.08 1.65 -4.47
C ASN A 297 7.18 0.86 -3.51
N PRO A 298 7.60 -0.33 -3.04
CA PRO A 298 8.99 -0.80 -2.94
C PRO A 298 9.55 -1.70 -4.08
N THR A 299 8.72 -2.40 -4.88
CA THR A 299 9.21 -3.50 -5.75
C THR A 299 10.32 -3.09 -6.70
N PHE A 300 10.08 -2.07 -7.55
CA PHE A 300 11.04 -1.68 -8.59
C PHE A 300 12.35 -1.17 -7.98
N ARG A 301 12.27 -0.45 -6.86
CA ARG A 301 13.44 -0.01 -6.09
C ARG A 301 14.33 -1.20 -5.69
N HIS A 302 13.75 -2.27 -5.14
CA HIS A 302 14.51 -3.45 -4.74
C HIS A 302 15.05 -4.26 -5.92
N ILE A 303 14.38 -4.21 -7.08
CA ILE A 303 14.90 -4.80 -8.32
C ILE A 303 16.17 -4.06 -8.74
N ILE A 304 16.08 -2.75 -8.97
CA ILE A 304 17.21 -1.98 -9.53
C ILE A 304 18.38 -1.88 -8.55
N SER A 305 18.14 -1.98 -7.23
CA SER A 305 19.21 -1.99 -6.23
C SER A 305 20.12 -3.23 -6.30
N GLN A 306 19.74 -4.27 -7.04
CA GLN A 306 20.61 -5.42 -7.28
C GLN A 306 21.62 -5.20 -8.41
N TYR A 307 21.59 -4.07 -9.09
CA TYR A 307 22.46 -3.82 -10.25
C TYR A 307 23.39 -2.66 -9.96
N GLN A 308 24.55 -2.64 -10.62
CA GLN A 308 25.49 -1.52 -10.57
C GLN A 308 25.22 -0.51 -11.69
N LYS A 309 24.73 -1.00 -12.83
CA LYS A 309 24.46 -0.22 -14.04
C LYS A 309 23.06 -0.53 -14.53
N ILE A 310 22.35 0.49 -15.00
CA ILE A 310 21.07 0.33 -15.68
C ILE A 310 21.01 1.14 -16.97
N PHE A 311 20.40 0.54 -18.00
CA PHE A 311 20.03 1.22 -19.23
C PHE A 311 18.52 1.18 -19.41
N VAL A 312 17.91 2.33 -19.64
CA VAL A 312 16.45 2.48 -19.75
C VAL A 312 16.12 3.16 -21.06
N PHE A 313 15.23 2.56 -21.85
CA PHE A 313 14.68 3.18 -23.05
C PHE A 313 13.15 3.17 -23.02
N THR A 314 12.55 4.36 -23.09
CA THR A 314 11.10 4.57 -22.92
C THR A 314 10.53 5.53 -23.95
N ASP A 315 9.23 5.75 -23.89
CA ASP A 315 8.51 6.74 -24.66
C ASP A 315 7.55 7.54 -23.74
N PRO A 316 6.82 8.54 -24.26
CA PRO A 316 5.93 9.35 -23.44
C PRO A 316 4.56 8.69 -23.20
N THR A 317 4.40 7.39 -23.47
CA THR A 317 3.13 6.69 -23.30
C THR A 317 2.75 6.62 -21.83
N ASN A 318 1.51 7.00 -21.51
CA ASN A 318 0.96 6.88 -20.17
C ASN A 318 0.36 5.50 -19.95
N TYR A 319 0.59 4.96 -18.77
CA TYR A 319 0.08 3.68 -18.32
C TYR A 319 -0.64 3.86 -17.00
N GLN A 320 -1.74 3.13 -16.83
CA GLN A 320 -2.47 3.10 -15.58
C GLN A 320 -1.88 2.04 -14.65
N ASN A 321 -1.60 2.41 -13.41
CA ASN A 321 -1.26 1.46 -12.36
C ASN A 321 -2.55 0.78 -11.86
N PRO A 322 -2.64 -0.57 -11.88
CA PRO A 322 -3.87 -1.27 -11.53
C PRO A 322 -4.23 -1.22 -10.04
N VAL A 323 -3.26 -0.89 -9.17
CA VAL A 323 -3.45 -0.84 -7.71
C VAL A 323 -3.72 0.58 -7.22
N SER A 324 -2.93 1.56 -7.67
CA SER A 324 -3.08 2.97 -7.24
C SER A 324 -4.04 3.79 -8.10
N GLY A 325 -4.39 3.31 -9.30
CA GLY A 325 -5.19 4.04 -10.28
C GLY A 325 -4.46 5.21 -10.97
N GLN A 326 -3.22 5.52 -10.57
CA GLN A 326 -2.42 6.59 -11.17
C GLN A 326 -2.14 6.30 -12.65
N SER A 327 -2.31 7.32 -13.51
CA SER A 327 -1.92 7.26 -14.92
C SER A 327 -0.72 8.17 -15.17
N ALA A 328 0.40 7.60 -15.60
CA ALA A 328 1.65 8.34 -15.85
C ALA A 328 2.57 7.58 -16.81
N SER A 329 3.61 8.24 -17.31
CA SER A 329 4.64 7.56 -18.10
C SER A 329 5.52 6.66 -17.22
N LEU A 330 6.19 5.68 -17.84
CA LEU A 330 7.15 4.83 -17.12
C LEU A 330 8.24 5.65 -16.44
N LEU A 331 8.69 6.72 -17.10
CA LEU A 331 9.72 7.62 -16.57
C LEU A 331 9.30 8.25 -15.23
N VAL A 332 8.02 8.66 -15.12
CA VAL A 332 7.44 9.19 -13.87
C VAL A 332 7.35 8.12 -12.80
N PHE A 333 6.84 6.93 -13.12
CA PHE A 333 6.73 5.85 -12.15
C PHE A 333 8.08 5.39 -11.59
N MET A 334 9.12 5.35 -12.44
CA MET A 334 10.48 4.96 -12.05
C MET A 334 11.18 6.04 -11.21
N ALA A 335 10.80 7.32 -11.36
CA ALA A 335 11.57 8.45 -10.84
C ALA A 335 11.95 8.33 -9.35
N PRO A 336 11.06 8.01 -8.40
CA PRO A 336 11.45 7.95 -6.99
C PRO A 336 12.50 6.86 -6.70
N ALA A 337 12.36 5.69 -7.33
CA ALA A 337 13.30 4.59 -7.18
C ALA A 337 14.65 4.91 -7.86
N MET A 338 14.62 5.55 -9.02
CA MET A 338 15.81 6.00 -9.76
C MET A 338 16.61 7.02 -8.96
N ALA A 339 15.94 8.00 -8.34
CA ALA A 339 16.59 8.99 -7.49
C ALA A 339 17.35 8.30 -6.34
N GLU A 340 16.72 7.33 -5.66
CA GLU A 340 17.36 6.57 -4.59
C GLU A 340 18.51 5.70 -5.09
N TYR A 341 18.31 4.98 -6.20
CA TYR A 341 19.34 4.15 -6.83
C TYR A 341 20.60 4.96 -7.15
N ASN A 342 20.45 6.13 -7.75
CA ASN A 342 21.59 6.99 -8.07
C ASN A 342 22.20 7.64 -6.81
N ASN A 343 21.41 8.01 -5.81
CA ASN A 343 21.96 8.49 -4.52
C ASN A 343 22.82 7.43 -3.81
N LEU A 344 22.54 6.14 -4.03
CA LEU A 344 23.32 5.02 -3.49
C LEU A 344 24.52 4.61 -4.36
N GLY A 345 24.88 5.40 -5.37
CA GLY A 345 26.02 5.12 -6.24
C GLY A 345 25.68 4.40 -7.54
N GLY A 346 24.42 4.00 -7.74
CA GLY A 346 23.95 3.35 -8.95
C GLY A 346 24.16 4.23 -10.19
N LYS A 347 24.47 3.59 -11.33
CA LYS A 347 24.81 4.26 -12.59
C LYS A 347 23.70 4.05 -13.60
N SER A 348 23.23 5.11 -14.26
CA SER A 348 22.05 5.03 -15.13
C SER A 348 22.22 5.77 -16.45
N LEU A 349 21.98 5.07 -17.56
CA LEU A 349 21.80 5.67 -18.88
C LEU A 349 20.31 5.60 -19.26
N ILE A 350 19.73 6.73 -19.65
CA ILE A 350 18.33 6.82 -20.01
C ILE A 350 18.18 7.50 -21.36
N THR A 351 17.35 6.94 -22.21
CA THR A 351 16.93 7.53 -23.48
C THR A 351 15.41 7.48 -23.57
N THR A 352 14.81 8.61 -23.90
CA THR A 352 13.35 8.72 -23.97
C THR A 352 12.95 9.81 -24.94
N THR A 353 11.69 9.80 -25.37
CA THR A 353 11.12 10.94 -26.10
C THR A 353 10.27 11.77 -25.15
N LEU A 354 10.48 13.09 -25.16
CA LEU A 354 9.72 14.05 -24.37
C LEU A 354 8.75 14.81 -25.27
N THR A 355 7.58 15.15 -24.73
CA THR A 355 6.59 15.99 -25.41
C THR A 355 6.61 17.38 -24.78
N ALA A 356 6.21 18.41 -25.52
CA ALA A 356 6.24 19.80 -25.03
C ALA A 356 5.32 20.04 -23.83
N ASN A 357 4.36 19.12 -23.59
CA ASN A 357 3.40 19.18 -22.50
C ASN A 357 3.76 18.23 -21.34
N ALA A 358 4.92 17.56 -21.38
CA ALA A 358 5.32 16.66 -20.31
C ALA A 358 5.52 17.43 -19.01
N ASP A 359 4.94 16.93 -17.92
CA ASP A 359 5.13 17.49 -16.58
C ASP A 359 6.49 17.08 -16.03
N ILE A 360 7.50 17.94 -16.22
CA ILE A 360 8.85 17.70 -15.75
C ILE A 360 8.95 17.64 -14.23
N SER A 361 8.09 18.37 -13.51
CA SER A 361 8.11 18.39 -12.05
C SER A 361 7.84 17.01 -11.43
N ALA A 362 7.11 16.15 -12.16
CA ALA A 362 6.82 14.78 -11.75
C ALA A 362 8.04 13.85 -11.78
N PHE A 363 9.15 14.23 -12.43
CA PHE A 363 10.32 13.36 -12.57
C PHE A 363 11.69 14.05 -12.52
N SER A 364 11.77 15.38 -12.45
CA SER A 364 13.04 16.12 -12.35
C SER A 364 13.87 15.77 -11.12
N ILE A 365 13.25 15.23 -10.05
CA ILE A 365 13.96 14.75 -8.86
C ILE A 365 14.96 13.62 -9.18
N ALA A 366 14.67 12.81 -10.19
CA ALA A 366 15.43 11.60 -10.48
C ALA A 366 16.48 11.80 -11.57
N TYR A 367 16.19 12.70 -12.52
CA TYR A 367 16.93 12.82 -13.77
C TYR A 367 17.61 14.20 -13.85
N PRO A 368 18.73 14.33 -14.58
CA PRO A 368 19.54 15.56 -14.62
C PRO A 368 18.95 16.67 -15.51
N ILE A 369 17.64 16.90 -15.41
CA ILE A 369 16.90 17.93 -16.17
C ILE A 369 16.02 18.74 -15.22
N ASP A 370 15.75 19.99 -15.59
CA ASP A 370 14.90 20.92 -14.83
C ASP A 370 13.74 21.49 -15.67
N GLY A 371 13.74 21.24 -16.98
CA GLY A 371 12.66 21.71 -17.85
C GLY A 371 12.82 21.27 -19.30
N LEU A 372 11.96 21.85 -20.14
CA LEU A 372 11.93 21.65 -21.59
C LEU A 372 12.06 22.99 -22.29
N VAL A 373 12.66 22.97 -23.49
CA VAL A 373 12.66 24.11 -24.39
C VAL A 373 11.33 24.12 -25.17
N VAL A 374 10.39 24.94 -24.71
CA VAL A 374 9.07 25.10 -25.33
C VAL A 374 9.05 26.41 -26.13
N SER A 375 8.62 26.33 -27.39
CA SER A 375 8.60 27.47 -28.31
C SER A 375 7.52 27.26 -29.38
N GLY A 376 6.95 28.36 -29.88
CA GLY A 376 6.04 28.30 -31.03
C GLY A 376 6.78 27.83 -32.28
N GLY A 377 6.14 26.98 -33.10
CA GLY A 377 6.76 26.35 -34.27
C GLY A 377 7.26 24.93 -33.99
N GLN A 378 8.19 24.43 -34.81
CA GLN A 378 8.71 23.05 -34.67
C GLN A 378 10.23 22.97 -34.83
N ALA A 379 10.85 22.14 -34.01
CA ALA A 379 12.20 21.64 -34.20
C ALA A 379 12.17 20.28 -34.89
N ARG A 380 12.99 20.10 -35.93
CA ARG A 380 13.18 18.79 -36.58
C ARG A 380 14.65 18.45 -36.78
N LEU A 381 14.95 17.16 -36.88
CA LEU A 381 16.19 16.63 -37.42
C LEU A 381 15.91 15.96 -38.76
N THR A 382 16.77 16.20 -39.75
CA THR A 382 16.75 15.49 -41.03
C THR A 382 17.90 14.47 -41.08
N PRO A 383 17.92 13.52 -42.02
CA PRO A 383 19.03 12.57 -42.16
C PRO A 383 20.41 13.22 -42.37
N ASP A 384 20.46 14.46 -42.85
CA ASP A 384 21.70 15.25 -42.99
C ASP A 384 22.13 15.95 -41.70
N SER A 385 21.24 16.04 -40.71
CA SER A 385 21.56 16.53 -39.36
C SER A 385 22.31 15.48 -38.55
N ALA A 386 22.97 15.91 -37.48
CA ALA A 386 23.52 15.04 -36.44
C ALA A 386 23.18 15.56 -35.05
N ILE A 387 23.23 14.67 -34.07
CA ILE A 387 23.55 15.06 -32.70
C ILE A 387 25.06 14.90 -32.49
N TYR A 388 25.67 15.81 -31.75
CA TYR A 388 27.10 15.86 -31.53
C TYR A 388 27.42 16.13 -30.07
N SER A 389 28.53 15.56 -29.61
CA SER A 389 28.99 15.76 -28.24
C SER A 389 29.54 17.18 -28.06
N VAL A 390 29.28 17.75 -26.89
CA VAL A 390 29.97 18.96 -26.39
C VAL A 390 31.00 18.63 -25.30
N GLN A 391 31.28 17.34 -25.10
CA GLN A 391 32.23 16.82 -24.12
C GLN A 391 33.18 15.81 -24.76
N GLY A 392 34.40 15.73 -24.25
CA GLY A 392 35.40 14.74 -24.69
C GLY A 392 35.83 14.91 -26.15
N THR A 393 36.37 13.85 -26.73
CA THR A 393 36.84 13.84 -28.13
C THR A 393 35.81 13.18 -29.05
N PRO A 394 35.73 13.58 -30.34
CA PRO A 394 34.79 12.98 -31.30
C PRO A 394 34.98 11.48 -31.52
N ILE A 395 36.15 10.92 -31.18
CA ILE A 395 36.43 9.49 -31.27
C ILE A 395 35.67 8.71 -30.18
N LEU A 396 35.61 9.25 -28.96
CA LEU A 396 34.94 8.60 -27.83
C LEU A 396 33.43 8.89 -27.81
N TYR A 397 33.06 10.09 -28.26
CA TYR A 397 31.67 10.54 -28.32
C TYR A 397 31.35 11.02 -29.74
N PRO A 398 31.05 10.07 -30.66
CA PRO A 398 30.86 10.39 -32.07
C PRO A 398 29.58 11.20 -32.30
N SER A 399 29.58 11.95 -33.40
CA SER A 399 28.36 12.52 -33.95
C SER A 399 27.52 11.41 -34.57
N ILE A 400 26.24 11.32 -34.21
CA ILE A 400 25.33 10.30 -34.74
C ILE A 400 24.18 10.95 -35.49
N LYS A 401 23.78 10.33 -36.61
CA LYS A 401 22.77 10.85 -37.55
C LYS A 401 21.46 10.08 -37.42
N PRO A 402 20.30 10.74 -37.54
CA PRO A 402 19.02 10.05 -37.52
C PRO A 402 18.76 9.34 -38.85
N GLN A 403 18.10 8.18 -38.79
CA GLN A 403 17.74 7.40 -39.97
C GLN A 403 16.62 8.06 -40.80
N PHE A 404 15.71 8.76 -40.11
CA PHE A 404 14.54 9.39 -40.72
C PHE A 404 14.42 10.84 -40.24
N VAL A 405 13.52 11.59 -40.90
CA VAL A 405 13.16 12.91 -40.40
C VAL A 405 12.43 12.75 -39.06
N LEU A 406 13.00 13.31 -38.00
CA LEU A 406 12.39 13.36 -36.68
C LEU A 406 11.75 14.74 -36.51
N THR A 407 10.44 14.79 -36.29
CA THR A 407 9.69 16.04 -36.11
C THR A 407 9.24 16.21 -34.68
N GLY A 408 9.02 17.46 -34.26
CA GLY A 408 8.50 17.74 -32.92
C GLY A 408 9.52 17.42 -31.83
N LEU A 409 10.82 17.61 -32.10
CA LEU A 409 11.84 17.46 -31.07
C LEU A 409 11.61 18.47 -29.95
N VAL A 410 11.81 18.01 -28.73
CA VAL A 410 11.72 18.85 -27.53
C VAL A 410 13.07 18.82 -26.82
N PRO A 411 13.93 19.81 -27.07
CA PRO A 411 15.19 19.95 -26.35
C PRO A 411 14.96 20.13 -24.85
N ILE A 412 15.97 19.80 -24.06
CA ILE A 412 15.91 19.78 -22.60
C ILE A 412 16.60 20.99 -21.98
N VAL A 413 16.07 21.44 -20.83
CA VAL A 413 16.77 22.34 -19.92
C VAL A 413 17.41 21.48 -18.84
N ARG A 414 18.73 21.60 -18.71
CA ARG A 414 19.52 20.81 -17.75
C ARG A 414 19.28 21.27 -16.30
N SER A 415 19.46 20.38 -15.34
CA SER A 415 19.54 20.77 -13.93
C SER A 415 20.85 21.50 -13.61
N PRO A 416 20.90 22.38 -12.57
CA PRO A 416 22.10 23.15 -12.24
C PRO A 416 23.35 22.31 -12.00
N ASP A 417 23.18 21.11 -11.42
CA ASP A 417 24.21 20.15 -11.04
C ASP A 417 24.63 19.19 -12.16
N SER A 418 24.08 19.34 -13.36
CA SER A 418 24.43 18.52 -14.53
C SER A 418 25.24 19.30 -15.57
N GLU A 419 25.94 18.56 -16.42
CA GLU A 419 26.74 19.09 -17.53
C GLU A 419 26.02 18.85 -18.87
N PRO A 420 26.07 19.82 -19.81
CA PRO A 420 25.71 19.56 -21.20
C PRO A 420 26.53 18.40 -21.77
N PHE A 421 25.89 17.47 -22.50
CA PHE A 421 26.56 16.32 -23.08
C PHE A 421 26.41 16.26 -24.61
N TYR A 422 25.19 16.32 -25.13
CA TYR A 422 24.92 16.25 -26.58
C TYR A 422 23.97 17.35 -27.04
N ARG A 423 24.27 17.95 -28.19
CA ARG A 423 23.46 18.96 -28.88
C ARG A 423 23.01 18.46 -30.23
N ALA A 424 21.92 19.03 -30.75
CA ALA A 424 21.30 18.62 -32.00
C ALA A 424 21.41 19.71 -33.08
N GLN A 425 21.70 19.32 -34.33
CA GLN A 425 21.66 20.19 -35.50
C GLN A 425 20.21 20.39 -35.98
N ILE A 426 19.43 21.10 -35.17
CA ILE A 426 18.00 21.31 -35.35
C ILE A 426 17.72 22.22 -36.56
N THR A 427 16.87 21.77 -37.47
CA THR A 427 16.20 22.65 -38.43
C THR A 427 15.01 23.30 -37.73
N ARG A 428 15.01 24.64 -37.69
CA ARG A 428 13.95 25.45 -37.07
C ARG A 428 12.86 25.74 -38.09
N LEU A 429 11.61 25.41 -37.78
CA LEU A 429 10.45 25.64 -38.64
C LEU A 429 9.45 26.54 -37.94
N GLN A 430 8.72 27.34 -38.74
CA GLN A 430 7.60 28.16 -38.26
C GLN A 430 7.98 29.07 -37.07
N GLY A 431 9.18 29.66 -37.13
CA GLY A 431 9.64 30.60 -36.11
C GLY A 431 10.21 29.99 -34.83
N TRP A 432 10.36 28.67 -34.73
CA TRP A 432 10.89 28.00 -33.53
C TRP A 432 12.22 28.59 -33.08
N GLN A 433 12.31 28.95 -31.80
CA GLN A 433 13.52 29.46 -31.14
C GLN A 433 13.78 28.70 -29.85
N GLY A 434 15.04 28.44 -29.54
CA GLY A 434 15.41 27.78 -28.30
C GLY A 434 16.79 27.17 -28.34
N ASP A 435 17.23 26.69 -27.18
CA ASP A 435 18.46 25.91 -27.08
C ASP A 435 18.28 24.53 -27.72
N ASN A 436 19.38 23.90 -28.16
CA ASN A 436 19.37 22.64 -28.89
C ASN A 436 19.98 21.47 -28.11
N LEU A 437 19.98 21.56 -26.78
CA LEU A 437 20.49 20.52 -25.89
C LEU A 437 19.54 19.31 -25.89
N VAL A 438 20.08 18.12 -26.15
CA VAL A 438 19.28 16.86 -26.22
C VAL A 438 19.83 15.76 -25.32
N GLY A 439 21.05 15.92 -24.82
CA GLY A 439 21.67 15.02 -23.86
C GLY A 439 22.44 15.76 -22.79
N VAL A 440 22.36 15.24 -21.56
CA VAL A 440 23.03 15.75 -20.36
C VAL A 440 23.67 14.60 -19.60
N ARG A 441 24.65 14.93 -18.76
CA ARG A 441 25.25 13.98 -17.83
C ARG A 441 25.42 14.60 -16.44
N ARG A 442 25.34 13.80 -15.39
CA ARG A 442 25.59 14.20 -14.01
C ARG A 442 26.75 13.39 -13.44
N LYS A 443 27.64 14.07 -12.72
CA LYS A 443 28.75 13.46 -12.00
C LYS A 443 28.41 13.30 -10.52
N ASN A 444 28.99 12.30 -9.87
CA ASN A 444 28.93 12.16 -8.42
C ASN A 444 29.86 13.16 -7.71
N GLY A 445 29.86 13.15 -6.37
CA GLY A 445 30.74 14.02 -5.57
C GLY A 445 32.26 13.80 -5.77
N GLN A 446 32.66 12.71 -6.43
CA GLN A 446 34.06 12.41 -6.76
C GLN A 446 34.44 12.83 -8.19
N GLY A 447 33.50 13.42 -8.95
CA GLY A 447 33.72 13.85 -10.34
C GLY A 447 33.53 12.75 -11.39
N ASN A 448 33.09 11.55 -11.00
CA ASN A 448 32.83 10.44 -11.90
C ASN A 448 31.44 10.54 -12.53
N VAL A 449 31.30 10.21 -13.81
CA VAL A 449 30.00 10.22 -14.50
C VAL A 449 29.11 9.12 -13.91
N GLN A 450 27.91 9.50 -13.48
CA GLN A 450 26.99 8.59 -12.80
C GLN A 450 25.63 8.47 -13.52
N GLN A 451 25.14 9.57 -14.08
CA GLN A 451 23.91 9.56 -14.86
C GLN A 451 24.15 10.16 -16.24
N VAL A 452 23.56 9.55 -17.26
CA VAL A 452 23.47 10.09 -18.62
C VAL A 452 22.02 10.03 -19.05
N PHE A 453 21.49 11.14 -19.57
CA PHE A 453 20.10 11.25 -19.97
C PHE A 453 20.00 11.90 -21.35
N PHE A 454 19.31 11.22 -22.27
CA PHE A 454 18.95 11.73 -23.58
C PHE A 454 17.43 11.95 -23.64
N GLY A 455 17.00 13.20 -23.86
CA GLY A 455 15.61 13.58 -24.12
C GLY A 455 15.14 13.27 -25.54
N ILE A 456 15.89 12.40 -26.23
CA ILE A 456 15.61 11.85 -27.54
C ILE A 456 15.87 10.34 -27.51
N ASN A 457 15.18 9.60 -28.37
CA ASN A 457 15.37 8.16 -28.51
C ASN A 457 16.56 7.81 -29.41
N LEU A 458 17.59 7.20 -28.83
CA LEU A 458 18.86 6.88 -29.51
C LEU A 458 18.72 5.82 -30.61
N HIS A 459 17.69 4.96 -30.57
CA HIS A 459 17.48 3.95 -31.62
C HIS A 459 17.20 4.56 -32.99
N HIS A 460 16.67 5.80 -33.05
CA HIS A 460 16.51 6.52 -34.31
C HIS A 460 17.83 6.88 -34.99
N PHE A 461 18.97 6.73 -34.29
CA PHE A 461 20.31 7.09 -34.76
C PHE A 461 21.18 5.86 -35.10
N ALA A 462 20.56 4.67 -35.16
CA ALA A 462 21.25 3.40 -35.36
C ALA A 462 21.61 3.08 -36.83
N GLN A 463 21.30 3.97 -37.79
CA GLN A 463 21.73 3.80 -39.18
C GLN A 463 23.27 3.70 -39.30
N ASP A 464 23.97 4.42 -38.42
CA ASP A 464 25.40 4.27 -38.19
C ASP A 464 25.61 3.43 -36.92
N GLY A 465 25.27 2.13 -37.03
CA GLY A 465 25.32 1.19 -35.91
C GLY A 465 26.67 1.20 -35.18
N THR A 466 27.75 1.47 -35.91
CA THR A 466 29.10 1.65 -35.38
C THR A 466 29.20 2.82 -34.41
N ASN A 467 28.73 4.01 -34.78
CA ASN A 467 28.86 5.18 -33.90
C ASN A 467 27.94 5.12 -32.69
N LEU A 468 26.72 4.57 -32.82
CA LEU A 468 25.86 4.33 -31.66
C LEU A 468 26.50 3.31 -30.71
N GLN A 469 27.10 2.24 -31.24
CA GLN A 469 27.86 1.26 -30.46
C GLN A 469 29.05 1.89 -29.74
N VAL A 470 29.83 2.74 -30.41
CA VAL A 470 30.97 3.44 -29.78
C VAL A 470 30.49 4.31 -28.61
N LEU A 471 29.41 5.07 -28.80
CA LEU A 471 28.82 5.90 -27.74
C LEU A 471 28.36 5.06 -26.55
N LEU A 472 27.58 4.00 -26.79
CA LEU A 472 27.06 3.13 -25.73
C LEU A 472 28.20 2.40 -25.00
N ASN A 473 29.22 1.93 -25.73
CA ASN A 473 30.42 1.32 -25.14
C ASN A 473 31.16 2.31 -24.23
N GLN A 474 31.38 3.55 -24.70
CA GLN A 474 32.06 4.57 -23.91
C GLN A 474 31.30 4.85 -22.61
N ILE A 475 29.98 5.02 -22.66
CA ILE A 475 29.18 5.32 -21.45
C ILE A 475 29.19 4.13 -20.49
N ILE A 476 28.88 2.93 -20.97
CA ILE A 476 28.65 1.75 -20.12
C ILE A 476 29.95 1.16 -19.56
N ASN A 477 31.02 1.11 -20.37
CA ASN A 477 32.25 0.39 -20.01
C ASN A 477 33.40 1.30 -19.60
N ASN A 478 33.35 2.60 -19.89
CA ASN A 478 34.39 3.54 -19.48
C ASN A 478 33.84 4.56 -18.48
N ASP A 479 32.81 5.34 -18.84
CA ASP A 479 32.29 6.40 -17.98
C ASP A 479 31.68 5.85 -16.67
N PHE A 480 31.06 4.67 -16.75
CA PHE A 480 30.48 3.96 -15.61
C PHE A 480 31.44 2.96 -14.94
N ASN A 481 32.72 2.93 -15.31
CA ASN A 481 33.70 1.99 -14.76
C ASN A 481 34.64 2.68 -13.76
N TRP A 482 34.11 2.94 -12.57
CA TRP A 482 34.79 3.53 -11.42
C TRP A 482 34.21 2.98 -10.12
#